data_AF-A0A4Q1SH32-F1
#
_entry.id   AF-A0A4Q1SH32-F1
#
_cell.length_a   1.000
_cell.length_b   1.000
_cell.length_c   1.000
_cell.angle_alpha   90.00
_cell.angle_beta   90.00
_cell.angle_gamma   90.00
#
_symmetry.space_group_name_H-M   'P 1'
#
loop_
_entity.id
_entity.type
_entity.pdbx_description
1 polymer ?
#
loop_
_entity_poly.entity_id
_entity_poly.type
_entity_poly.pdbx_seq_one_letter_code
_entity_poly.pdbx_strand_id
1 'polypeptide(L)' 'MPNEVLSPHKTCAHQSCRCLVEDDRLYCGPWCEGAKRHIEAVACECGHPACQDTMTELE' A
#
# COMPACT_ATOMS: atom_id res chain seq x y z
N MET A 1 6.40 -25.34 20.24
CA MET A 1 5.58 -24.61 19.25
C MET A 1 6.40 -23.40 18.87
N PRO A 2 6.96 -23.31 17.64
CA PRO A 2 7.76 -22.15 17.28
C PRO A 2 6.84 -20.92 17.31
N ASN A 3 7.19 -19.96 18.17
CA ASN A 3 6.63 -18.62 18.14
C ASN A 3 6.93 -18.04 16.77
N GLU A 4 5.96 -18.14 15.85
CA GLU A 4 5.91 -17.33 14.65
C GLU A 4 5.77 -15.89 15.14
N VAL A 5 6.91 -15.21 15.25
CA VAL A 5 6.97 -13.77 15.40
C VAL A 5 6.27 -13.24 14.16
N LEU A 6 5.01 -12.86 14.33
CA LEU A 6 4.19 -12.19 13.34
C LEU A 6 4.98 -10.95 12.92
N SER A 7 5.74 -11.05 11.81
CA SER A 7 6.41 -9.90 11.21
C SER A 7 5.36 -8.82 11.07
N PRO A 8 5.59 -7.61 11.63
CA PRO A 8 4.63 -6.54 11.49
C PRO A 8 4.64 -6.16 10.00
N HIS A 9 3.76 -6.78 9.21
CA HIS A 9 3.56 -6.39 7.82
C HIS A 9 3.33 -4.88 7.81
N LYS A 10 4.31 -4.14 7.30
CA LYS A 10 4.24 -2.68 7.27
C LYS A 10 3.23 -2.30 6.21
N THR A 11 2.52 -1.21 6.44
CA THR A 11 1.66 -0.62 5.41
C THR A 11 2.45 0.41 4.62
N CYS A 12 2.04 0.62 3.37
CA CYS A 12 2.60 1.67 2.53
C CYS A 12 2.51 3.03 3.23
N ALA A 13 3.60 3.79 3.22
CA ALA A 13 3.71 5.10 3.84
C ALA A 13 2.93 6.22 3.11
N HIS A 14 2.31 5.92 1.96
CA HIS A 14 1.42 6.86 1.28
C HIS A 14 0.06 6.89 1.99
N GLN A 15 -0.40 8.06 2.43
CA GLN A 15 -1.57 8.19 3.32
C GLN A 15 -2.85 7.59 2.74
N SER A 16 -3.04 7.69 1.42
CA SER A 16 -4.21 7.14 0.72
C SER A 16 -4.02 5.68 0.28
N CYS A 17 -2.90 5.04 0.63
CA CYS A 17 -2.55 3.69 0.22
C CYS A 17 -2.72 2.69 1.37
N ARG A 18 -3.38 1.56 1.10
CA ARG A 18 -3.61 0.48 2.08
C ARG A 18 -2.78 -0.77 1.84
N CYS A 19 -1.89 -0.71 0.86
CA CYS A 19 -1.11 -1.86 0.42
C CYS A 19 -0.11 -2.28 1.50
N LEU A 20 0.04 -3.60 1.69
CA LEU A 20 1.08 -4.17 2.54
C LEU A 20 2.43 -4.09 1.83
N VAL A 21 3.47 -3.83 2.60
CA VAL A 21 4.85 -3.75 2.13
C VAL A 21 5.72 -4.71 2.94
N GLU A 22 6.76 -5.23 2.31
CA GLU A 22 7.74 -6.06 2.99
C GLU A 22 8.51 -5.24 4.04
N ASP A 23 9.08 -5.92 5.04
CA ASP A 23 9.67 -5.30 6.23
C ASP A 23 10.73 -4.21 5.94
N ASP A 24 11.40 -4.27 4.78
CA ASP A 24 12.43 -3.32 4.36
C ASP A 24 11.94 -2.25 3.36
N ARG A 25 10.67 -2.26 2.98
CA ARG A 25 10.09 -1.29 2.03
C ARG A 25 9.14 -0.34 2.75
N LEU A 26 9.20 0.94 2.38
CA LEU A 26 8.27 1.97 2.88
C LEU A 26 7.07 2.18 1.95
N TYR A 27 7.21 1.83 0.68
CA TYR A 27 6.20 2.06 -0.34
C TYR A 27 5.93 0.78 -1.10
N CYS A 28 4.67 0.56 -1.50
CA CYS A 28 4.29 -0.61 -2.28
C CYS A 28 4.86 -0.59 -3.71
N GLY A 29 5.25 0.58 -4.22
CA GLY A 29 5.83 0.73 -5.55
C GLY A 29 6.30 2.15 -5.84
N PRO A 30 6.88 2.37 -7.04
CA PRO A 30 7.49 3.65 -7.43
C PRO A 30 6.49 4.80 -7.51
N TRP A 31 5.21 4.50 -7.79
CA TRP A 31 4.15 5.51 -7.79
C TRP A 31 4.00 6.15 -6.40
N CYS A 32 3.87 5.33 -5.35
CA CYS A 32 3.77 5.82 -3.97
C CYS A 32 5.07 6.50 -3.51
N GLU A 33 6.23 6.01 -3.96
CA GLU A 33 7.51 6.62 -3.65
C GLU A 33 7.68 8.01 -4.31
N GLY A 34 7.16 8.21 -5.52
CA GLY A 34 7.10 9.52 -6.17
C GLY A 34 6.06 10.44 -5.54
N ALA A 35 4.89 9.88 -5.20
CA ALA A 35 3.78 10.58 -4.58
C ALA A 35 4.09 11.08 -3.16
N LYS A 36 5.13 10.56 -2.48
CA LYS A 36 5.58 11.11 -1.18
C LYS A 36 5.89 12.61 -1.20
N ARG A 37 6.24 13.15 -2.39
CA ARG A 37 6.49 14.58 -2.60
C ARG A 37 5.20 15.38 -2.79
N HIS A 38 4.09 14.71 -3.05
CA HIS A 38 2.76 15.25 -3.29
C HIS A 38 1.83 14.71 -2.21
N ILE A 39 1.99 15.21 -0.98
CA ILE A 39 1.15 14.84 0.18
C ILE A 39 -0.34 15.16 -0.08
N GLU A 40 -0.64 16.00 -1.06
CA GLU A 40 -2.00 16.37 -1.48
C GLU A 40 -2.64 15.40 -2.49
N ALA A 41 -1.99 14.27 -2.82
CA ALA A 41 -2.57 13.28 -3.73
C ALA A 41 -3.75 12.55 -3.07
N VAL A 42 -4.96 13.06 -3.32
CA VAL A 42 -6.23 12.55 -2.78
C VAL A 42 -6.48 11.08 -3.14
N ALA A 43 -6.02 10.62 -4.30
CA ALA A 43 -6.24 9.25 -4.78
C ALA A 43 -4.92 8.47 -4.90
N CYS A 44 -4.89 7.22 -4.42
CA CYS A 44 -3.77 6.31 -4.61
C CYS A 44 -3.96 5.51 -5.90
N GLU A 45 -3.07 5.70 -6.88
CA GLU A 45 -3.12 5.02 -8.19
C GLU A 45 -1.98 4.00 -8.35
N CYS A 46 -1.53 3.40 -7.25
CA CYS A 46 -0.42 2.43 -7.27
C CYS A 46 -0.71 1.15 -8.06
N GLY A 47 -1.95 0.95 -8.52
CA GLY A 47 -2.33 -0.14 -9.42
C GLY A 47 -2.42 -1.52 -8.75
N HIS A 48 -2.23 -1.60 -7.43
CA HIS A 48 -2.31 -2.87 -6.72
C HIS A 48 -3.76 -3.23 -6.37
N PRO A 49 -4.12 -4.52 -6.43
CA PRO A 49 -5.48 -4.97 -6.12
C PRO A 49 -5.91 -4.62 -4.69
N ALA A 50 -4.96 -4.64 -3.74
CA ALA A 50 -5.19 -4.25 -2.35
C ALA A 50 -5.46 -2.75 -2.14
N CYS A 51 -5.27 -1.93 -3.17
CA CYS A 51 -5.52 -0.49 -3.14
C CYS A 51 -6.63 -0.06 -4.12
N GLN A 52 -6.99 -0.91 -5.08
CA GLN A 52 -8.13 -0.73 -5.98
C GLN A 52 -9.43 -1.20 -5.33
N ASP A 53 -9.72 -0.74 -4.11
CA ASP A 53 -11.05 -0.87 -3.50
C ASP A 53 -12.02 0.11 -4.16
N THR A 54 -12.31 -0.09 -5.45
CA THR A 54 -13.46 0.57 -6.10
C THR A 54 -13.95 -0.26 -7.27
N MET A 55 -15.01 -1.01 -6.99
CA MET A 55 -16.06 -1.44 -7.90
C MET A 55 -15.70 -2.42 -9.03
N THR A 56 -15.40 -3.66 -8.66
CA THR A 56 -15.88 -4.78 -9.47
C THR A 56 -17.35 -5.01 -9.15
N GLU A 57 -18.22 -4.12 -9.65
CA GLU A 57 -19.64 -4.43 -9.76
C GLU A 57 -19.82 -5.37 -10.97
N LEU A 58 -20.51 -6.47 -10.70
CA LEU A 58 -21.05 -7.47 -11.62
C LEU A 58 -21.55 -6.86 -12.95
N GLU A 59 -21.17 -7.46 -14.08
CA GLU A 59 -22.00 -7.55 -15.28
C GLU A 59 -22.35 -9.02 -15.55
#